data_AF-A0A1A8VZI7-F1
#
_entry.id   AF-A0A1A8VZI7-F1
#
_cell.length_a   1.000
_cell.length_b   1.000
_cell.length_c   1.000
_cell.angle_alpha   90.00
_cell.angle_beta   90.00
_cell.angle_gamma   90.00
#
_symmetry.space_group_name_H-M   'P 1'
#
loop_
_entity.id
_entity.type
_entity.pdbx_description
1 polymer ?
#
loop_
_entity_poly.entity_id
_entity_poly.type
_entity_poly.pdbx_seq_one_letter_code
_entity_poly.pdbx_strand_id
1 'polypeptide(L)'
;MLSYVLKERISINSIISNGNFKNVINKRSSSLLAHTNKNFRKLGRDHAQRRALLRALTTSLLRYGRIITTEAKAKEARRKVDRIITYAKKHDNNRQYAYRLIANYVYDRELALNIVKQAPVKYKERNGGYTKIKLLPRSRKGDAARMAMLELM
;
A
#
# COMPACT_ATOMS: atom_id res chain seq x y z
N MET A 1 -7.80 -55.13 -11.74
CA MET A 1 -6.59 -55.16 -12.59
C MET A 1 -6.87 -54.33 -13.82
N LEU A 2 -5.98 -53.36 -14.13
CA LEU A 2 -5.54 -52.89 -15.46
C LEU A 2 -6.65 -52.49 -16.47
N SER A 3 -6.65 -51.34 -17.17
CA SER A 3 -5.53 -50.64 -17.81
C SER A 3 -6.08 -49.54 -18.73
N TYR A 4 -5.30 -48.46 -18.86
CA TYR A 4 -4.99 -47.74 -20.11
C TYR A 4 -5.82 -46.57 -20.67
N VAL A 5 -5.00 -45.60 -21.11
CA VAL A 5 -5.19 -44.29 -21.72
C VAL A 5 -5.02 -44.41 -23.25
N LEU A 6 -5.88 -43.79 -24.06
CA LEU A 6 -5.64 -43.34 -25.45
C LEU A 6 -6.67 -42.23 -25.74
N LYS A 7 -6.36 -40.93 -25.83
CA LYS A 7 -5.59 -40.16 -26.85
C LYS A 7 -6.17 -40.27 -28.27
N GLU A 8 -7.07 -39.35 -28.62
CA GLU A 8 -7.31 -38.97 -30.02
C GLU A 8 -6.86 -37.52 -30.25
N ARG A 9 -5.98 -37.35 -31.25
CA ARG A 9 -5.66 -36.07 -31.86
C ARG A 9 -6.65 -35.83 -33.00
N ILE A 10 -7.22 -34.63 -33.09
CA ILE A 10 -7.66 -34.08 -34.37
C ILE A 10 -7.04 -32.69 -34.53
N SER A 11 -6.40 -32.51 -35.69
CA SER A 11 -5.81 -31.29 -36.24
C SER A 11 -6.52 -31.13 -37.61
N ILE A 12 -6.95 -30.01 -38.19
CA ILE A 12 -6.49 -28.61 -38.26
C ILE A 12 -7.63 -27.80 -38.97
N ASN A 13 -7.77 -26.51 -38.63
CA ASN A 13 -8.35 -25.37 -39.38
C ASN A 13 -9.81 -25.39 -39.91
N SER A 14 -10.67 -24.67 -39.20
CA SER A 14 -11.50 -23.53 -39.68
C SER A 14 -12.41 -23.17 -38.49
N ILE A 15 -12.31 -22.00 -37.87
CA ILE A 15 -12.98 -20.78 -38.30
C ILE A 15 -12.31 -19.64 -37.54
N ILE A 16 -11.63 -18.78 -38.29
CA ILE A 16 -11.38 -17.41 -37.90
C ILE A 16 -12.76 -16.75 -37.79
N SER A 17 -13.25 -16.58 -36.55
CA SER A 17 -14.23 -15.55 -36.27
C SER A 17 -13.57 -14.57 -35.31
N ASN A 18 -13.34 -13.38 -35.85
CA ASN A 18 -12.82 -12.21 -35.19
C ASN A 18 -13.79 -11.77 -34.08
N GLY A 19 -13.72 -12.42 -32.92
CA GLY A 19 -14.34 -11.98 -31.68
C GLY A 19 -13.27 -11.30 -30.82
N ASN A 20 -13.46 -10.01 -30.55
CA ASN A 20 -12.54 -9.11 -29.85
C ASN A 20 -11.81 -9.75 -28.64
N PHE A 21 -10.59 -10.25 -28.86
CA PHE A 21 -9.55 -10.44 -27.83
C PHE A 21 -8.96 -9.09 -27.38
N LYS A 22 -9.81 -8.06 -27.24
CA LYS A 22 -9.45 -6.78 -26.65
C LYS A 22 -10.15 -6.72 -25.30
N ASN A 23 -9.34 -6.64 -24.25
CA ASN A 23 -9.66 -6.34 -22.85
C ASN A 23 -9.50 -7.48 -21.83
N VAL A 24 -8.44 -8.29 -21.96
CA VAL A 24 -7.74 -8.83 -20.77
C VAL A 24 -6.28 -8.36 -20.76
N ILE A 25 -6.05 -7.10 -21.15
CA ILE A 25 -4.83 -6.42 -20.72
C ILE A 25 -5.06 -6.11 -19.24
N ASN A 26 -4.55 -7.00 -18.39
CA ASN A 26 -4.21 -6.77 -16.99
C ASN A 26 -4.45 -5.31 -16.54
N LYS A 27 -5.63 -5.02 -15.98
CA LYS A 27 -5.80 -3.92 -15.03
C LYS A 27 -5.02 -4.31 -13.76
N ARG A 28 -3.69 -4.43 -13.85
CA ARG A 28 -2.80 -4.33 -12.69
C ARG A 28 -2.73 -2.86 -12.28
N SER A 29 -3.87 -2.29 -11.92
CA SER A 29 -3.93 -1.09 -11.08
C SER A 29 -3.64 -1.46 -9.61
N SER A 30 -2.80 -2.46 -9.37
CA SER A 30 -2.55 -3.10 -8.08
C SER A 30 -1.10 -2.93 -7.61
N SER A 31 -0.42 -1.83 -7.97
CA SER A 31 0.72 -1.45 -7.15
C SER A 31 0.21 -0.66 -5.95
N LEU A 32 0.44 -1.21 -4.75
CA LEU A 32 0.36 -0.50 -3.46
C LEU A 32 0.92 0.93 -3.53
N LEU A 33 1.85 1.14 -4.46
CA LEU A 33 2.73 2.28 -4.59
C LEU A 33 2.48 3.13 -5.85
N ALA A 34 1.51 2.78 -6.71
CA ALA A 34 1.25 3.54 -7.95
C ALA A 34 1.15 5.04 -7.67
N HIS A 35 1.89 5.81 -8.48
CA HIS A 35 1.89 7.25 -8.59
C HIS A 35 0.64 7.82 -9.26
N THR A 36 -0.48 7.09 -9.27
CA THR A 36 -1.64 7.42 -10.12
C THR A 36 -2.69 8.30 -9.44
N ASN A 37 -2.40 8.87 -8.27
CA ASN A 37 -3.20 10.01 -7.81
C ASN A 37 -2.59 11.28 -8.38
N LYS A 38 -3.26 11.91 -9.34
CA LYS A 38 -2.91 13.21 -9.94
C LYS A 38 -2.65 14.33 -8.90
N ASN A 39 -3.08 14.13 -7.64
CA ASN A 39 -3.06 15.11 -6.55
C ASN A 39 -2.15 14.71 -5.37
N PHE A 40 -0.84 14.51 -5.57
CA PHE A 40 0.15 14.38 -4.48
C PHE A 40 1.03 15.61 -4.36
N ARG A 41 1.43 15.97 -3.12
CA ARG A 41 2.40 17.05 -2.90
C ARG A 41 3.80 16.62 -3.31
N LYS A 42 4.51 17.47 -4.07
CA LYS A 42 5.91 17.24 -4.47
C LYS A 42 6.90 17.39 -3.31
N LEU A 43 6.52 18.06 -2.22
CA LEU A 43 7.36 18.26 -1.01
C LEU A 43 8.74 18.88 -1.29
N GLY A 44 8.88 19.60 -2.41
CA GLY A 44 10.15 20.19 -2.87
C GLY A 44 11.26 19.17 -3.10
N ARG A 45 10.93 17.93 -3.49
CA ARG A 45 11.89 16.84 -3.68
C ARG A 45 11.68 16.12 -5.01
N ASP A 46 12.77 15.60 -5.55
CA ASP A 46 12.71 14.66 -6.67
C ASP A 46 11.92 13.38 -6.29
N HIS A 47 11.47 12.64 -7.31
CA HIS A 47 10.72 11.40 -7.17
C HIS A 47 11.39 10.40 -6.23
N ALA A 48 12.68 10.11 -6.44
CA ALA A 48 13.40 9.09 -5.67
C ALA A 48 13.51 9.50 -4.19
N GLN A 49 13.92 10.75 -3.95
CA GLN A 49 14.06 11.32 -2.61
C GLN A 49 12.72 11.37 -1.86
N ARG A 50 11.65 11.77 -2.55
CA ARG A 50 10.30 11.82 -1.97
C ARG A 50 9.79 10.43 -1.61
N ARG A 51 10.03 9.43 -2.47
CA ARG A 51 9.66 8.03 -2.20
C ARG A 51 10.40 7.51 -0.96
N ALA A 52 11.69 7.77 -0.84
CA ALA A 52 12.48 7.41 0.34
C ALA A 52 11.97 8.11 1.61
N LEU A 53 11.69 9.42 1.55
CA LEU A 53 11.14 10.18 2.66
C LEU A 53 9.80 9.60 3.15
N LEU A 54 8.86 9.36 2.24
CA LEU A 54 7.55 8.81 2.62
C LEU A 54 7.66 7.39 3.17
N ARG A 55 8.58 6.59 2.62
CA ARG A 55 8.88 5.25 3.13
C ARG A 55 9.40 5.32 4.57
N ALA A 56 10.33 6.22 4.85
CA ALA A 56 10.89 6.43 6.18
C ALA A 56 9.83 6.90 7.19
N LEU A 57 9.02 7.90 6.83
CA LEU A 57 7.94 8.41 7.70
C LEU A 57 6.88 7.34 7.98
N THR A 58 6.48 6.60 6.96
CA THR A 58 5.49 5.52 7.09
C THR A 58 6.01 4.41 8.00
N THR A 59 7.27 3.98 7.79
CA THR A 59 7.92 2.98 8.64
C THR A 59 8.01 3.46 10.09
N SER A 60 8.40 4.72 10.30
CA SER A 60 8.53 5.31 11.63
C SER A 60 7.18 5.38 12.34
N LEU A 61 6.11 5.81 11.66
CA LEU A 61 4.77 5.83 12.25
C LEU A 61 4.29 4.43 12.63
N LEU A 62 4.48 3.46 11.74
CA LEU A 62 4.05 2.09 12.00
C LEU A 62 4.84 1.45 13.17
N ARG A 63 6.13 1.80 13.32
CA ARG A 63 6.96 1.32 14.43
C ARG A 63 6.58 1.95 15.76
N TYR A 64 6.47 3.28 15.80
CA TYR A 64 6.34 4.03 17.07
C TYR A 64 4.90 4.39 17.43
N GLY A 65 3.95 4.18 16.53
CA GLY A 65 2.53 4.55 16.68
C GLY A 65 2.24 6.05 16.54
N ARG A 66 3.21 6.92 16.81
CA ARG A 66 3.09 8.38 16.68
C ARG A 66 4.40 9.00 16.18
N ILE A 67 4.28 10.03 15.34
CA ILE A 67 5.41 10.85 14.89
C ILE A 67 5.03 12.33 14.83
N ILE A 68 6.01 13.20 14.98
CA ILE A 68 5.86 14.64 14.78
C ILE A 68 6.60 15.03 13.50
N THR A 69 5.92 15.70 12.58
CA THR A 69 6.50 16.15 11.30
C THR A 69 5.82 17.41 10.81
N THR A 70 6.17 17.91 9.63
CA THR A 70 5.46 19.06 9.05
C THR A 70 4.08 18.65 8.56
N GLU A 71 3.11 19.55 8.59
CA GLU A 71 1.73 19.28 8.18
C GLU A 71 1.65 18.65 6.77
N ALA A 72 2.45 19.19 5.84
CA ALA A 72 2.51 18.68 4.47
C ALA A 72 3.02 17.23 4.39
N LYS A 73 4.06 16.89 5.16
CA LYS A 73 4.61 15.54 5.21
C LYS A 73 3.64 14.58 5.89
N ALA A 74 2.98 15.00 6.97
CA ALA A 74 1.99 14.21 7.69
C ALA A 74 0.82 13.81 6.79
N LYS A 75 0.28 14.75 6.01
CA LYS A 75 -0.83 14.51 5.07
C LYS A 75 -0.49 13.46 4.01
N GLU A 76 0.73 13.48 3.47
CA GLU A 76 1.17 12.48 2.49
C GLU A 76 1.50 11.12 3.13
N ALA A 77 2.11 11.12 4.32
CA ALA A 77 2.40 9.88 5.06
C ALA A 77 1.10 9.16 5.47
N ARG A 78 0.09 9.89 5.95
CA ARG A 78 -1.26 9.36 6.24
C ARG A 78 -1.80 8.51 5.10
N ARG A 79 -1.74 9.02 3.86
CA ARG A 79 -2.27 8.30 2.68
C ARG A 79 -1.59 6.96 2.44
N LYS A 80 -0.29 6.88 2.71
CA LYS A 80 0.49 5.64 2.55
C LYS A 80 0.18 4.65 3.67
N VAL A 81 0.12 5.12 4.90
CA VAL A 81 -0.20 4.31 6.08
C VAL A 81 -1.61 3.74 5.96
N ASP A 82 -2.60 4.57 5.65
CA ASP A 82 -3.99 4.14 5.55
C ASP A 82 -4.15 3.06 4.47
N ARG A 83 -3.43 3.20 3.35
CA ARG A 83 -3.40 2.18 2.30
C ARG A 83 -2.78 0.87 2.80
N ILE A 84 -1.65 0.91 3.48
CA ILE A 84 -1.00 -0.30 4.03
C ILE A 84 -1.96 -1.05 4.95
N ILE A 85 -2.62 -0.35 5.86
CA ILE A 85 -3.57 -0.94 6.80
C ILE A 85 -4.79 -1.53 6.06
N THR A 86 -5.37 -0.81 5.11
CA THR A 86 -6.48 -1.34 4.29
C THR A 86 -6.08 -2.61 3.55
N TYR A 87 -4.86 -2.69 2.99
CA TYR A 87 -4.41 -3.90 2.31
C TYR A 87 -4.18 -5.06 3.27
N ALA A 88 -3.61 -4.80 4.45
CA ALA A 88 -3.46 -5.82 5.49
C ALA A 88 -4.83 -6.40 5.88
N LYS A 89 -5.85 -5.54 6.07
CA LYS A 89 -7.23 -5.96 6.36
C LYS A 89 -7.85 -6.74 5.20
N LYS A 90 -7.77 -6.22 3.97
CA LYS A 90 -8.43 -6.79 2.79
C LYS A 90 -7.93 -8.21 2.48
N HIS A 91 -6.67 -8.47 2.76
CA HIS A 91 -6.01 -9.73 2.46
C HIS A 91 -5.79 -10.58 3.73
N ASP A 92 -6.68 -10.49 4.72
CA ASP A 92 -6.56 -11.33 5.93
C ASP A 92 -6.65 -12.83 5.62
N ASN A 93 -7.42 -13.22 4.60
CA ASN A 93 -7.47 -14.60 4.10
C ASN A 93 -6.19 -15.03 3.37
N ASN A 94 -5.35 -14.09 2.92
CA ASN A 94 -4.08 -14.35 2.23
C ASN A 94 -2.97 -13.46 2.77
N ARG A 95 -2.58 -13.73 4.03
CA ARG A 95 -1.58 -12.96 4.77
C ARG A 95 -0.22 -12.94 4.09
N GLN A 96 0.17 -14.04 3.42
CA GLN A 96 1.46 -14.13 2.74
C GLN A 96 1.56 -13.15 1.56
N TYR A 97 0.47 -12.99 0.79
CA TYR A 97 0.41 -12.01 -0.28
C TYR A 97 0.52 -10.57 0.28
N ALA A 98 -0.24 -10.26 1.34
CA ALA A 98 -0.18 -8.97 2.01
C ALA A 98 1.23 -8.66 2.54
N TYR A 99 1.86 -9.64 3.17
CA TYR A 99 3.21 -9.53 3.73
C TYR A 99 4.24 -9.18 2.65
N ARG A 100 4.31 -9.92 1.54
CA ARG A 100 5.26 -9.64 0.45
C ARG A 100 5.12 -8.21 -0.07
N LEU A 101 3.89 -7.77 -0.24
CA LEU A 101 3.56 -6.45 -0.71
C LEU A 101 3.99 -5.34 0.27
N ILE A 102 3.71 -5.51 1.57
CA ILE A 102 4.06 -4.54 2.61
C ILE A 102 5.58 -4.54 2.87
N ALA A 103 6.22 -5.71 2.93
CA ALA A 103 7.65 -5.87 3.15
C ALA A 103 8.50 -5.27 2.02
N ASN A 104 7.98 -5.22 0.79
CA ASN A 104 8.64 -4.51 -0.32
C ASN A 104 8.67 -2.99 -0.11
N TYR A 105 7.73 -2.45 0.67
CA TYR A 105 7.67 -1.01 0.93
C TYR A 105 8.27 -0.62 2.28
N VAL A 106 8.00 -1.33 3.36
CA VAL A 106 8.50 -0.97 4.71
C VAL A 106 9.99 -1.34 4.80
N TYR A 107 10.80 -0.63 5.59
CA TYR A 107 12.22 -0.99 5.74
C TYR A 107 12.44 -2.25 6.61
N ASP A 108 11.53 -2.51 7.53
CA ASP A 108 11.60 -3.62 8.47
C ASP A 108 10.61 -4.73 8.11
N ARG A 109 11.13 -5.95 7.97
CA ARG A 109 10.36 -7.16 7.65
C ARG A 109 9.54 -7.65 8.85
N GLU A 110 10.08 -7.57 10.06
CA GLU A 110 9.38 -7.99 11.27
C GLU A 110 8.17 -7.07 11.52
N LEU A 111 8.37 -5.76 11.35
CA LEU A 111 7.28 -4.80 11.40
C LEU A 111 6.19 -5.11 10.37
N ALA A 112 6.56 -5.45 9.13
CA ALA A 112 5.61 -5.84 8.10
C ALA A 112 4.78 -7.07 8.51
N LEU A 113 5.42 -8.08 9.12
CA LEU A 113 4.74 -9.27 9.63
C LEU A 113 3.76 -8.91 10.76
N ASN A 114 4.18 -8.07 11.70
CA ASN A 114 3.34 -7.62 12.81
C ASN A 114 2.11 -6.85 12.33
N ILE A 115 2.26 -5.98 11.32
CA ILE A 115 1.14 -5.25 10.72
C ILE A 115 0.11 -6.21 10.12
N VAL A 116 0.55 -7.20 9.35
CA VAL A 116 -0.35 -8.17 8.71
C VAL A 116 -1.12 -9.00 9.73
N LYS A 117 -0.48 -9.33 10.86
CA LYS A 117 -1.13 -10.08 11.95
C LYS A 117 -2.10 -9.22 12.75
N GLN A 118 -1.70 -8.00 13.12
CA GLN A 118 -2.43 -7.18 14.09
C GLN A 118 -3.49 -6.26 13.47
N ALA A 119 -3.25 -5.73 12.26
CA ALA A 119 -4.14 -4.74 11.66
C ALA A 119 -5.58 -5.24 11.40
N PRO A 120 -5.82 -6.48 10.94
CA PRO A 120 -7.17 -7.03 10.76
C PRO A 120 -7.95 -7.11 12.07
N VAL A 121 -7.29 -7.47 13.17
CA VAL A 121 -7.88 -7.58 14.50
C VAL A 121 -8.15 -6.20 15.08
N LYS A 122 -7.13 -5.33 15.11
CA LYS A 122 -7.21 -3.99 15.73
C LYS A 122 -8.21 -3.08 15.05
N TYR A 123 -8.30 -3.13 13.72
CA TYR A 123 -9.14 -2.21 12.94
C TYR A 123 -10.37 -2.88 12.34
N LYS A 124 -10.80 -4.04 12.84
CA LYS A 124 -11.89 -4.86 12.26
C LYS A 124 -13.11 -4.02 11.88
N GLU A 125 -13.63 -3.26 12.84
CA GLU A 125 -14.87 -2.46 12.72
C GLU A 125 -14.70 -1.18 11.90
N ARG A 126 -13.46 -0.74 11.65
CA ARG A 126 -13.19 0.56 11.04
C ARG A 126 -12.95 0.44 9.54
N ASN A 127 -13.79 1.08 8.72
CA ASN A 127 -13.70 1.00 7.26
C ASN A 127 -12.63 1.94 6.63
N GLY A 128 -12.01 2.82 7.42
CA GLY A 128 -10.96 3.73 6.94
C GLY A 128 -10.52 4.77 7.96
N GLY A 129 -9.58 5.62 7.57
CA GLY A 129 -9.06 6.69 8.42
C GLY A 129 -8.43 6.15 9.71
N TYR A 130 -7.36 5.37 9.55
CA TYR A 130 -6.65 4.71 10.66
C TYR A 130 -5.62 5.62 11.32
N THR A 131 -5.40 6.79 10.74
CA THR A 131 -4.47 7.79 11.24
C THR A 131 -5.17 9.10 11.57
N LYS A 132 -4.80 9.70 12.71
CA LYS A 132 -5.25 11.03 13.11
C LYS A 132 -4.09 12.03 12.97
N ILE A 133 -4.39 13.23 12.48
CA ILE A 133 -3.45 14.34 12.35
C ILE A 133 -3.93 15.43 13.31
N LYS A 134 -3.07 15.83 14.23
CA LYS A 134 -3.28 16.95 15.15
C LYS A 134 -2.27 18.04 14.81
N LEU A 135 -2.75 19.25 14.57
CA LEU A 135 -1.87 20.40 14.41
C LEU A 135 -1.24 20.74 15.76
N LEU A 136 0.05 21.01 15.75
CA LEU A 136 0.74 21.47 16.95
C LEU A 136 0.59 22.99 17.07
N PRO A 137 0.48 23.53 18.28
CA PRO A 137 0.27 24.97 18.50
C PRO A 137 1.48 25.79 18.06
N ARG A 138 2.69 25.21 18.14
CA ARG A 138 3.93 25.90 17.82
C ARG A 138 4.44 25.50 16.43
N SER A 139 4.70 26.50 15.60
CA SER A 139 5.46 26.33 14.36
C SER A 139 6.93 26.05 14.67
N ARG A 140 7.62 25.39 13.74
CA ARG A 140 9.05 25.12 13.89
C ARG A 140 9.84 26.44 14.02
N LYS A 141 10.79 26.48 14.96
CA LYS A 141 11.70 27.61 15.14
C LYS A 141 12.66 27.66 13.95
N GLY A 142 12.80 28.82 13.32
CA GLY A 142 13.69 29.05 12.18
C GLY A 142 12.94 29.27 10.87
N ASP A 143 12.22 28.25 10.38
CA ASP A 143 11.52 28.29 9.08
C ASP A 143 10.00 28.53 9.20
N ALA A 144 9.50 28.75 10.42
CA ALA A 144 8.07 28.93 10.74
C ALA A 144 7.15 27.82 10.18
N ALA A 145 7.69 26.63 9.88
CA ALA A 145 6.91 25.57 9.27
C ALA A 145 5.84 25.01 10.22
N ARG A 146 4.61 24.87 9.73
CA ARG A 146 3.50 24.27 10.49
C ARG A 146 3.80 22.81 10.83
N MET A 147 3.82 22.50 12.12
CA MET A 147 4.08 21.16 12.64
C MET A 147 2.77 20.43 12.94
N ALA A 148 2.79 19.11 12.80
CA ALA A 148 1.67 18.25 13.08
C ALA A 148 2.13 16.92 13.67
N MET A 149 1.36 16.41 14.61
CA MET A 149 1.48 15.05 15.14
C MET A 149 0.60 14.12 14.31
N LEU A 150 1.17 13.05 13.80
CA LEU A 150 0.49 11.97 13.12
C LEU A 150 0.49 10.76 14.05
N GLU A 151 -0.69 10.22 14.37
CA GLU A 151 -0.88 9.10 15.29
C GLU A 151 -1.74 8.00 14.66
N LEU A 152 -1.45 6.74 14.97
CA LEU A 152 -2.33 5.60 14.71
C LEU A 152 -3.48 5.60 15.72
N MET A 153 -4.67 5.26 15.25
CA MET A 153 -5.83 5.03 16.10
C MET A 153 -5.84 3.61 16.66
#